data_AF-A0A4U9HGN9-F1
#
_entry.id   AF-A0A4U9HGN9-F1
#
_cell.length_a   1.000
_cell.length_b   1.000
_cell.length_c   1.000
_cell.angle_alpha   90.00
_cell.angle_beta   90.00
_cell.angle_gamma   90.00
#
_symmetry.space_group_name_H-M   'P 1'
#
loop_
_entity.id
_entity.type
_entity.pdbx_description
1 polymer ?
#
loop_
_entity_poly.entity_id
_entity_poly.type
_entity_poly.pdbx_seq_one_letter_code
_entity_poly.pdbx_strand_id
1 'polypeptide(L)'
;MAESLPPVISAIGKQLDALRALLDETGMTLVVENDQTNYGQLAPMQRFKAACRVMNLPVNLTFDMGNWLWVGESPEEAAKHLAPAVSYIHVKAAVPHQQQYRAVPPDHDSTRWQALLDQLPADAPRGIEFSAGRPKT
;
A
#
# COMPACT_ATOMS: atom_id res chain seq x y z
N MET A 1 -23.24 -31.11 12.75
CA MET A 1 -21.87 -31.57 12.48
C MET A 1 -21.16 -30.42 11.81
N ALA A 2 -20.09 -29.89 12.39
CA ALA A 2 -19.32 -28.81 11.76
C ALA A 2 -18.48 -29.42 10.63
N GLU A 3 -18.73 -29.00 9.39
CA GLU A 3 -17.90 -29.37 8.25
C GLU A 3 -16.49 -28.81 8.45
N SER A 4 -15.49 -29.68 8.54
CA SER A 4 -14.10 -29.28 8.65
C SER A 4 -13.66 -28.63 7.34
N LEU A 5 -13.08 -27.43 7.42
CA LEU A 5 -12.58 -26.71 6.25
C LEU A 5 -11.47 -27.50 5.52
N PRO A 6 -11.33 -27.34 4.20
CA PRO A 6 -10.27 -27.96 3.41
C PRO A 6 -8.88 -27.75 4.04
N PRO A 7 -7.95 -28.72 3.96
CA PRO A 7 -6.65 -28.67 4.64
C PRO A 7 -5.83 -27.40 4.39
N VAL A 8 -5.88 -26.86 3.16
CA VAL A 8 -5.20 -25.61 2.78
C VAL A 8 -5.80 -24.39 3.49
N ILE A 9 -7.13 -24.32 3.59
CA ILE A 9 -7.83 -23.23 4.28
C ILE A 9 -7.56 -23.30 5.79
N SER A 10 -7.53 -24.52 6.36
CA SER A 10 -7.18 -24.74 7.76
C SER A 10 -5.74 -24.31 8.08
N ALA A 11 -4.78 -24.59 7.19
CA ALA A 11 -3.38 -24.20 7.38
C ALA A 11 -3.17 -22.68 7.32
N ILE A 12 -3.81 -22.01 6.35
CA ILE A 12 -3.76 -20.54 6.25
C ILE A 12 -4.37 -19.88 7.49
N GLY A 13 -5.51 -20.39 7.97
CA GLY A 13 -6.13 -19.89 9.20
C GLY A 13 -5.17 -19.90 10.40
N LYS A 14 -4.47 -21.03 10.62
CA LYS A 14 -3.47 -21.14 11.70
C LYS A 14 -2.31 -20.17 11.55
N GLN A 15 -1.84 -19.92 10.32
CA GLN A 15 -0.76 -18.98 10.07
C GLN A 15 -1.19 -17.54 10.37
N LEU A 16 -2.42 -17.17 10.03
CA LEU A 16 -2.96 -15.84 10.32
C LEU A 16 -3.22 -15.62 11.81
N ASP A 17 -3.65 -16.67 12.53
CA ASP A 17 -3.75 -16.62 14.00
C ASP A 17 -2.39 -16.41 14.66
N ALA A 18 -1.35 -17.11 14.17
CA ALA A 18 0.01 -16.92 14.65
C ALA A 18 0.54 -15.50 14.36
N LEU A 19 0.25 -14.96 13.18
CA LEU A 19 0.61 -13.59 12.82
C LEU A 19 -0.07 -12.58 13.76
N ARG A 20 -1.38 -12.74 14.00
CA ARG A 20 -2.10 -11.86 14.93
C ARG A 20 -1.51 -11.90 16.33
N ALA A 21 -1.27 -13.10 16.87
CA ALA A 21 -0.68 -13.25 18.19
C ALA A 21 0.68 -12.54 18.30
N LEU A 22 1.52 -12.65 17.26
CA LEU A 22 2.82 -11.98 17.21
C LEU A 22 2.69 -10.45 17.20
N LEU A 23 1.74 -9.90 16.42
CA LEU A 23 1.52 -8.45 16.35
C LEU A 23 0.97 -7.91 17.68
N ASP A 24 0.04 -8.64 18.31
CA ASP A 24 -0.53 -8.28 19.60
C ASP A 24 0.52 -8.33 20.73
N GLU A 25 1.40 -9.35 20.73
CA GLU A 25 2.46 -9.52 21.72
C GLU A 25 3.54 -8.44 21.61
N THR A 26 3.95 -8.11 20.38
CA THR A 26 5.05 -7.16 20.14
C THR A 26 4.61 -5.70 20.14
N GLY A 27 3.32 -5.43 19.91
CA GLY A 27 2.80 -4.09 19.65
C GLY A 27 3.28 -3.49 18.32
N MET A 28 3.90 -4.29 17.45
CA MET A 28 4.40 -3.83 16.16
C MET A 28 3.24 -3.57 15.19
N THR A 29 3.27 -2.42 14.53
CA THR A 29 2.32 -2.13 13.45
C THR A 29 2.79 -2.77 12.15
N LEU A 30 1.95 -3.61 11.55
CA LEU A 30 2.19 -4.16 10.22
C LEU A 30 1.40 -3.38 9.16
N VAL A 31 2.09 -2.97 8.11
CA VAL A 31 1.53 -2.30 6.93
C VAL A 31 1.86 -3.08 5.67
N VAL A 32 0.96 -3.06 4.68
CA VAL A 32 1.17 -3.64 3.35
C VAL A 32 1.10 -2.54 2.29
N GLU A 33 2.10 -2.50 1.41
CA GLU A 33 2.23 -1.51 0.35
C GLU A 33 1.59 -1.98 -0.97
N ASN A 34 1.03 -1.03 -1.75
CA ASN A 34 0.76 -1.24 -3.17
C ASN A 34 2.07 -1.25 -3.98
N ASP A 35 2.49 -2.42 -4.47
CA ASP A 35 3.69 -2.54 -5.30
C ASP A 35 3.43 -2.29 -6.80
N GLN A 36 4.45 -2.51 -7.64
CA GLN A 36 4.37 -2.28 -9.10
C GLN A 36 3.82 -3.50 -9.87
N THR A 37 3.28 -4.51 -9.17
CA THR A 37 2.76 -5.74 -9.78
C THR A 37 1.23 -5.71 -9.86
N ASN A 38 0.65 -6.72 -10.52
CA ASN A 38 -0.80 -6.90 -10.54
C ASN A 38 -1.43 -7.08 -9.14
N TYR A 39 -0.66 -7.37 -8.09
CA TYR A 39 -1.16 -7.42 -6.71
C TYR A 39 -1.22 -6.04 -6.04
N GLY A 40 -0.49 -5.05 -6.54
CA GLY A 40 -0.55 -3.66 -6.11
C GLY A 40 -1.72 -2.86 -6.68
N GLN A 41 -2.53 -3.45 -7.58
CA GLN A 41 -3.73 -2.81 -8.12
C GLN A 41 -4.81 -2.56 -7.04
N LEU A 42 -5.69 -1.61 -7.30
CA LEU A 42 -6.72 -1.14 -6.39
C LEU A 42 -7.67 -2.27 -5.97
N ALA A 43 -8.15 -3.07 -6.93
CA ALA A 43 -9.07 -4.17 -6.64
C ALA A 43 -8.45 -5.26 -5.75
N PRO A 44 -7.23 -5.78 -6.00
CA PRO A 44 -6.49 -6.60 -5.03
C PRO A 44 -6.32 -5.95 -3.66
N MET A 45 -5.89 -4.68 -3.58
CA MET A 45 -5.67 -3.99 -2.30
C MET A 45 -6.96 -3.84 -1.49
N GLN A 46 -8.09 -3.51 -2.13
CA GLN A 46 -9.41 -3.48 -1.50
C GLN A 46 -9.82 -4.86 -0.99
N ARG A 47 -9.63 -5.92 -1.79
CA ARG A 47 -9.95 -7.30 -1.40
C ARG A 47 -9.11 -7.75 -0.22
N PHE A 48 -7.81 -7.44 -0.22
CA PHE A 48 -6.90 -7.72 0.88
C PHE A 48 -7.36 -7.04 2.17
N LYS A 49 -7.67 -5.73 2.12
CA LYS A 49 -8.14 -5.02 3.32
C LYS A 49 -9.49 -5.53 3.81
N ALA A 50 -10.40 -5.86 2.90
CA ALA A 50 -11.68 -6.49 3.25
C ALA A 50 -11.47 -7.84 3.95
N ALA A 51 -10.54 -8.67 3.47
CA ALA A 51 -10.18 -9.94 4.10
C ALA A 51 -9.57 -9.72 5.50
N CYS A 52 -8.65 -8.77 5.66
CA CYS A 52 -8.09 -8.41 6.97
C CYS A 52 -9.19 -8.06 7.99
N ARG A 53 -10.20 -7.29 7.56
CA ARG A 53 -11.36 -6.95 8.40
C ARG A 53 -12.17 -8.18 8.81
N VAL A 54 -12.48 -9.07 7.87
CA VAL A 54 -13.24 -10.31 8.16
C VAL A 54 -12.48 -11.21 9.12
N MET A 55 -11.16 -11.27 9.00
CA MET A 55 -10.30 -12.14 9.82
C MET A 55 -9.83 -11.48 11.12
N ASN A 56 -10.22 -10.22 11.36
CA ASN A 56 -9.75 -9.42 12.49
C ASN A 56 -8.22 -9.40 12.59
N LEU A 57 -7.55 -9.13 11.46
CA LEU A 57 -6.09 -9.01 11.37
C LEU A 57 -5.70 -7.52 11.45
N PRO A 58 -4.83 -7.12 12.39
CA PRO A 58 -4.48 -5.72 12.62
C PRO A 58 -3.44 -5.20 11.61
N VAL A 59 -3.79 -5.25 10.32
CA VAL A 59 -2.91 -4.82 9.21
C VAL A 59 -3.49 -3.60 8.51
N ASN A 60 -2.68 -2.55 8.40
CA ASN A 60 -3.00 -1.33 7.66
C ASN A 60 -2.23 -1.27 6.33
N LEU A 61 -2.38 -0.17 5.61
CA LEU A 61 -1.75 0.01 4.30
C LEU A 61 -0.65 1.07 4.36
N THR A 62 0.43 0.80 3.62
CA THR A 62 1.31 1.85 3.12
C THR A 62 0.75 2.32 1.79
N PHE A 63 0.54 3.63 1.65
CA PHE A 63 0.19 4.21 0.37
C PHE A 63 1.45 4.69 -0.33
N ASP A 64 1.91 3.94 -1.33
CA ASP A 64 2.93 4.41 -2.23
C ASP A 64 2.30 5.24 -3.34
N MET A 65 2.62 6.54 -3.35
CA MET A 65 1.99 7.49 -4.26
C MET A 65 2.32 7.24 -5.73
N GLY A 66 3.47 6.64 -6.05
CA GLY A 66 3.97 6.49 -7.41
C GLY A 66 3.62 5.15 -8.06
N ASN A 67 3.59 4.06 -7.28
CA ASN A 67 3.49 2.69 -7.80
C ASN A 67 2.22 2.44 -8.62
N TRP A 68 1.10 3.12 -8.34
CA TRP A 68 -0.15 3.02 -9.10
C TRP A 68 0.02 3.23 -10.61
N LEU A 69 0.97 4.10 -11.00
CA LEU A 69 1.20 4.42 -12.40
C LEU A 69 1.80 3.23 -13.18
N TRP A 70 2.60 2.37 -12.54
CA TRP A 70 3.15 1.16 -13.18
C TRP A 70 2.08 0.14 -13.53
N VAL A 71 0.99 0.09 -12.76
CA VAL A 71 -0.11 -0.85 -12.98
C VAL A 71 -1.25 -0.22 -13.78
N GLY A 72 -1.06 1.00 -14.29
CA GLY A 72 -2.02 1.71 -15.14
C GLY A 72 -3.20 2.31 -14.39
N GLU A 73 -3.09 2.50 -13.07
CA GLU A 73 -4.18 3.02 -12.23
C GLU A 73 -3.91 4.45 -11.75
N SER A 74 -4.99 5.15 -11.40
CA SER A 74 -4.96 6.52 -10.89
C SER A 74 -4.64 6.53 -9.39
N PRO A 75 -3.53 7.16 -8.94
CA PRO A 75 -3.27 7.38 -7.53
C PRO A 75 -4.42 8.09 -6.82
N GLU A 76 -5.05 9.06 -7.50
CA GLU A 76 -6.15 9.84 -6.94
C GLU A 76 -7.40 8.99 -6.70
N GLU A 77 -7.75 8.10 -7.64
CA GLU A 77 -8.86 7.17 -7.41
C GLU A 77 -8.53 6.16 -6.31
N ALA A 78 -7.29 5.66 -6.26
CA ALA A 78 -6.87 4.75 -5.20
C ALA A 78 -6.96 5.42 -3.81
N ALA A 79 -6.56 6.68 -3.68
CA ALA A 79 -6.62 7.43 -2.44
C ALA A 79 -8.06 7.55 -1.91
N LYS A 80 -9.04 7.88 -2.77
CA LYS A 80 -10.46 7.96 -2.39
C LYS A 80 -10.98 6.69 -1.72
N HIS A 81 -10.47 5.53 -2.13
CA HIS A 81 -10.92 4.24 -1.63
C HIS A 81 -10.10 3.71 -0.45
N LEU A 82 -8.80 3.96 -0.43
CA LEU A 82 -7.88 3.31 0.49
C LEU A 82 -7.45 4.21 1.65
N ALA A 83 -7.58 5.54 1.55
CA ALA A 83 -7.15 6.47 2.59
C ALA A 83 -7.58 6.10 4.02
N PRO A 84 -8.82 5.62 4.29
CA PRO A 84 -9.23 5.21 5.64
C PRO A 84 -8.44 4.03 6.23
N ALA A 85 -7.72 3.27 5.40
CA ALA A 85 -6.91 2.13 5.81
C ALA A 85 -5.40 2.42 5.78
N VAL A 86 -4.99 3.62 5.35
CA VAL A 86 -3.59 4.03 5.25
C VAL A 86 -3.08 4.47 6.61
N SER A 87 -1.91 4.00 7.00
CA SER A 87 -1.21 4.45 8.22
C SER A 87 0.27 4.78 7.99
N TYR A 88 0.75 4.68 6.74
CA TYR A 88 2.09 5.09 6.34
C TYR A 88 2.06 5.51 4.87
N ILE A 89 2.87 6.50 4.48
CA ILE A 89 2.86 7.04 3.12
C ILE A 89 4.28 7.04 2.56
N HIS A 90 4.49 6.45 1.39
CA HIS A 90 5.70 6.64 0.61
C HIS A 90 5.51 7.78 -0.39
N VAL A 91 6.27 8.85 -0.15
CA VAL A 91 6.23 10.08 -0.94
C VAL A 91 7.28 9.98 -2.04
N LYS A 92 6.79 9.80 -3.26
CA LYS A 92 7.55 9.92 -4.49
C LYS A 92 6.65 10.38 -5.62
N ALA A 93 7.22 11.11 -6.58
CA ALA A 93 6.56 11.34 -7.86
C ALA A 93 7.05 10.28 -8.85
N ALA A 94 6.33 10.12 -9.96
CA ALA A 94 6.81 9.32 -11.07
C ALA A 94 6.45 9.97 -12.40
N VAL A 95 7.37 9.85 -13.36
CA VAL A 95 7.23 10.41 -14.70
C VAL A 95 7.38 9.31 -15.74
N PRO A 96 6.71 9.44 -16.92
CA PRO A 96 6.92 8.51 -18.02
C PRO A 96 8.41 8.41 -18.38
N HIS A 97 8.88 7.18 -18.54
CA HIS A 97 10.26 6.89 -18.92
C HIS A 97 10.31 5.64 -19.81
N GLN A 98 10.59 5.85 -21.10
CA GLN A 98 10.54 4.80 -22.12
C GLN A 98 9.15 4.14 -22.20
N GLN A 99 9.06 2.82 -21.94
CA GLN A 99 7.81 2.05 -21.96
C GLN A 99 7.16 1.92 -20.56
N GLN A 100 7.74 2.56 -19.54
CA GLN A 100 7.26 2.49 -18.15
C GLN A 100 7.36 3.87 -17.47
N TYR A 101 7.49 3.88 -16.14
CA TYR A 101 7.68 5.05 -15.33
C TYR A 101 9.05 5.01 -14.64
N ARG A 102 9.48 6.17 -14.14
CA ARG A 102 10.65 6.34 -13.29
C ARG A 102 10.25 7.13 -12.05
N ALA A 103 10.61 6.62 -10.88
CA ALA A 103 10.45 7.36 -9.63
C ALA A 103 11.40 8.56 -9.60
N VAL A 104 10.88 9.72 -9.22
CA VAL A 104 11.60 10.99 -9.17
C VAL A 104 11.24 11.73 -7.89
N PRO A 105 12.09 12.68 -7.45
CA PRO A 105 11.72 13.60 -6.37
C PRO A 105 10.40 14.31 -6.71
N PRO A 106 9.51 14.54 -5.72
CA PRO A 106 8.39 15.45 -5.89
C PRO A 106 8.90 16.83 -6.33
N ASP A 107 8.36 17.33 -7.42
CA ASP A 107 8.74 18.62 -8.00
C ASP A 107 7.97 19.77 -7.31
N HIS A 108 8.65 20.86 -6.97
CA HIS A 108 8.03 22.06 -6.39
C HIS A 108 7.04 22.72 -7.35
N ASP A 109 7.27 22.61 -8.66
CA ASP A 109 6.41 23.22 -9.68
C ASP A 109 5.17 22.36 -10.00
N SER A 110 5.11 21.14 -9.48
CA SER A 110 3.98 20.23 -9.62
C SER A 110 3.09 20.24 -8.38
N THR A 111 1.82 20.61 -8.53
CA THR A 111 0.84 20.57 -7.44
C THR A 111 0.19 19.20 -7.26
N ARG A 112 0.35 18.28 -8.23
CA ARG A 112 -0.36 17.00 -8.25
C ARG A 112 -0.06 16.14 -7.02
N TRP A 113 1.21 16.04 -6.63
CA TRP A 113 1.60 15.21 -5.49
C TRP A 113 1.14 15.82 -4.15
N GLN A 114 1.08 17.16 -4.05
CA GLN A 114 0.56 17.86 -2.87
C GLN A 114 -0.95 17.60 -2.73
N ALA A 115 -1.71 17.78 -3.82
CA ALA A 115 -3.15 17.51 -3.85
C ALA A 115 -3.49 16.03 -3.58
N LEU A 116 -2.59 15.10 -3.93
CA LEU A 116 -2.71 13.69 -3.57
C LEU A 116 -2.44 13.46 -2.09
N LEU A 117 -1.41 14.09 -1.52
CA LEU A 117 -1.15 14.03 -0.07
C LEU A 117 -2.31 14.57 0.75
N ASP A 118 -2.99 15.63 0.27
CA ASP A 118 -4.15 16.21 0.94
C ASP A 118 -5.36 15.25 1.01
N GLN A 119 -5.38 14.20 0.18
CA GLN A 119 -6.40 13.14 0.23
C GLN A 119 -6.06 12.01 1.20
N LEU A 120 -4.84 11.98 1.74
CA LEU A 120 -4.35 10.94 2.63
C LEU A 120 -4.37 11.42 4.09
N PRO A 121 -4.34 10.50 5.08
CA PRO A 121 -4.35 10.87 6.49
C PRO A 121 -3.19 11.80 6.85
N ALA A 122 -3.51 12.97 7.41
CA ALA A 122 -2.52 14.01 7.68
C ALA A 122 -1.50 13.60 8.76
N ASP A 123 -1.90 12.72 9.68
CA ASP A 123 -1.15 12.18 10.81
C ASP A 123 -0.35 10.91 10.48
N ALA A 124 -0.56 10.30 9.30
CA ALA A 124 0.24 9.17 8.87
C ALA A 124 1.71 9.60 8.64
N PRO A 125 2.70 8.87 9.21
CA PRO A 125 4.10 9.14 8.94
C PRO A 125 4.43 8.97 7.45
N ARG A 126 5.44 9.71 6.99
CA ARG A 126 5.78 9.85 5.57
C ARG A 126 7.25 9.49 5.35
N GLY A 127 7.51 8.48 4.53
CA GLY A 127 8.83 8.12 4.05
C GLY A 127 9.09 8.74 2.68
N ILE A 128 10.29 9.27 2.47
CA ILE A 128 10.74 9.70 1.13
C ILE A 128 11.35 8.49 0.43
N GLU A 129 10.84 8.12 -0.75
CA GLU A 129 11.28 6.89 -1.44
C GLU A 129 11.53 7.14 -2.93
N PHE A 130 12.62 7.83 -3.27
CA PHE A 130 13.09 7.92 -4.65
C PHE A 130 14.61 7.82 -4.70
N SER A 131 15.14 7.32 -5.82
CA SER A 131 16.58 7.22 -6.01
C SER A 131 17.22 8.61 -6.06
N ALA A 132 18.04 8.96 -5.07
CA ALA A 132 18.84 10.19 -5.04
C ALA A 132 20.07 10.13 -5.99
N GLY A 133 19.89 9.59 -7.19
CA GLY A 133 20.96 9.54 -8.19
C GLY A 133 21.24 10.94 -8.75
N ARG A 134 22.51 11.36 -8.78
CA ARG A 134 22.93 12.56 -9.52
C ARG A 134 22.37 12.53 -10.96
N PRO A 135 21.97 13.68 -11.53
CA PRO A 135 21.78 13.77 -12.97
C PRO A 135 23.06 13.27 -13.64
N LYS A 136 22.94 12.33 -14.59
CA LYS A 136 24.08 12.01 -15.45
C LYS A 136 24.34 13.25 -16.30
N THR A 137 25.40 13.97 -15.94
CA THR A 137 26.02 15.03 -16.75
C THR A 137 26.48 14.48 -18.08
#